data_AF-A0A838DL68-F1
#
_entry.id   AF-A0A838DL68-F1
#
_cell.length_a   1.000
_cell.length_b   1.000
_cell.length_c   1.000
_cell.angle_alpha   90.00
_cell.angle_beta   90.00
_cell.angle_gamma   90.00
#
_symmetry.space_group_name_H-M   'P 1'
#
loop_
_entity.id
_entity.type
_entity.pdbx_description
1 polymer ?
#
loop_
_entity_poly.entity_id
_entity_poly.type
_entity_poly.pdbx_seq_one_letter_code
_entity_poly.pdbx_strand_id
1 'polypeptide(L)' 'MSTQGFGTEQQNYSAGFHVAENYAFKSKRGLSREIVEQISEMKGEPDWMRQFRLKSLDLFEKRPMPTWGADLSG' A
#
# COMPACT_ATOMS: atom_id res chain seq x y z
N MET A 1 -7.29 -52.40 9.95
CA MET A 1 -6.57 -51.36 9.22
C MET A 1 -7.61 -50.43 8.62
N SER A 2 -7.83 -49.29 9.26
CA SER A 2 -8.90 -48.34 8.91
C SER A 2 -8.41 -47.43 7.79
N THR A 3 -8.98 -47.58 6.60
CA THR A 3 -8.79 -46.64 5.49
C THR A 3 -9.60 -45.38 5.80
N GLN A 4 -8.94 -44.33 6.27
CA GLN A 4 -9.56 -43.02 6.39
C GLN A 4 -9.66 -42.40 4.99
N GLY A 5 -10.88 -42.15 4.54
CA GLY A 5 -11.16 -41.43 3.30
C GLY A 5 -10.81 -39.95 3.45
N PHE A 6 -10.04 -39.41 2.51
CA PHE A 6 -9.79 -37.98 2.40
C PHE A 6 -11.06 -37.31 1.85
N GLY A 7 -11.82 -36.62 2.69
CA GLY A 7 -12.94 -35.80 2.26
C GLY A 7 -12.44 -34.48 1.67
N THR A 8 -12.59 -34.29 0.36
CA THR A 8 -12.43 -32.97 -0.25
C THR A 8 -13.74 -32.22 -0.13
N GLU A 9 -13.90 -31.44 0.94
CA GLU A 9 -14.97 -30.44 1.01
C GLU A 9 -14.65 -29.33 0.00
N GLN A 10 -15.33 -29.37 -1.15
CA GLN A 10 -15.25 -28.31 -2.14
C GLN A 10 -16.06 -27.12 -1.64
N GLN A 11 -15.41 -26.23 -0.88
CA GLN A 11 -15.99 -24.95 -0.50
C GLN A 11 -16.36 -24.20 -1.79
N ASN A 12 -17.64 -23.85 -1.93
CA ASN A 12 -18.17 -23.07 -3.04
C ASN A 12 -17.51 -21.68 -3.05
N TYR A 13 -16.41 -21.54 -3.79
CA TYR A 13 -15.74 -20.27 -3.99
C TYR A 13 -16.57 -19.42 -4.96
N SER A 14 -17.33 -18.47 -4.44
CA SER A 14 -18.06 -17.49 -5.25
C SER A 14 -17.07 -16.46 -5.78
N ALA A 15 -16.97 -16.32 -7.10
CA ALA A 15 -16.08 -15.37 -7.76
C ALA A 15 -16.60 -13.92 -7.62
N GLY A 16 -16.56 -13.39 -6.41
CA GLY A 16 -16.78 -11.98 -6.11
C GLY A 16 -15.45 -11.34 -5.73
N PHE A 17 -14.86 -10.51 -6.60
CA PHE A 17 -13.62 -9.76 -6.33
C PHE A 17 -13.86 -8.57 -5.39
N HIS A 18 -14.54 -8.82 -4.27
CA HIS A 18 -14.82 -7.82 -3.25
C HIS A 18 -14.33 -8.35 -1.90
N VAL A 19 -13.12 -7.96 -1.52
CA VAL A 19 -12.58 -8.20 -0.18
C VAL A 19 -12.82 -6.94 0.63
N ALA A 20 -13.39 -7.08 1.83
CA ALA A 20 -13.56 -5.96 2.74
C ALA A 20 -12.19 -5.33 3.08
N GLU A 21 -12.11 -4.01 3.05
CA GLU A 21 -10.91 -3.26 3.38
C GLU A 21 -10.61 -3.34 4.88
N ASN A 22 -9.51 -3.99 5.27
CA ASN A 22 -9.00 -4.00 6.65
C ASN A 22 -7.66 -3.27 6.71
N TYR A 23 -7.68 -1.93 6.73
CA TYR A 23 -6.46 -1.14 6.83
C TYR A 23 -6.02 -0.92 8.28
N ALA A 24 -4.72 -1.09 8.55
CA ALA A 24 -4.14 -0.71 9.84
C ALA A 24 -4.08 0.82 10.04
N PHE A 25 -4.01 1.59 8.94
CA PHE A 25 -4.04 3.05 8.94
C PHE A 25 -4.49 3.58 7.59
N LYS A 26 -5.28 4.65 7.57
CA LYS A 26 -5.71 5.35 6.37
C LYS A 26 -5.28 6.80 6.47
N SER A 27 -4.29 7.18 5.66
CA SER A 27 -3.84 8.57 5.59
C SER A 27 -4.90 9.46 4.92
N LYS A 28 -4.78 10.77 5.13
CA LYS A 28 -5.53 11.77 4.34
C LYS A 28 -5.19 11.64 2.86
N ARG A 29 -6.08 12.13 1.99
CA ARG A 29 -5.85 12.18 0.54
C ARG A 29 -4.72 13.14 0.21
N GLY A 30 -3.89 12.76 -0.76
CA GLY A 30 -2.77 13.57 -1.25
C GLY A 30 -1.42 13.08 -0.73
N LEU A 31 -0.36 13.72 -1.21
CA LEU A 31 1.02 13.48 -0.76
C LEU A 31 1.54 14.79 -0.17
N SER A 32 1.91 14.77 1.10
CA SER A 32 2.47 15.92 1.80
C SER A 32 3.49 15.45 2.83
N ARG A 33 4.30 16.39 3.31
CA ARG A 33 5.26 16.15 4.39
C ARG A 33 4.61 15.52 5.63
N GLU A 34 3.49 16.10 6.09
CA GLU A 34 2.73 15.64 7.26
C GLU A 34 2.29 14.17 7.10
N ILE A 35 1.85 13.79 5.90
CA ILE A 35 1.42 12.42 5.61
C ILE A 35 2.61 11.45 5.67
N VAL A 36 3.77 11.84 5.13
CA VAL A 36 4.98 11.00 5.18
C VAL A 36 5.47 10.80 6.62
N GLU A 37 5.38 11.84 7.45
CA GLU A 37 5.71 11.76 8.89
C GLU A 37 4.73 10.82 9.61
N GLN A 38 3.42 11.00 9.43
CA GLN A 38 2.39 10.12 10.00
C GLN A 38 2.56 8.65 9.61
N ILE A 39 2.89 8.36 8.33
CA ILE A 39 3.14 7.00 7.86
C ILE A 39 4.35 6.38 8.58
N SER A 40 5.42 7.16 8.77
CA SER A 40 6.65 6.68 9.41
C SER A 40 6.39 6.35 10.90
N GLU A 41 5.64 7.20 11.60
CA GLU A 41 5.23 7.01 12.99
C GLU A 41 4.32 5.78 13.16
N MET A 42 3.29 5.68 12.33
CA MET A 42 2.36 4.54 12.32
C MET A 42 3.06 3.21 12.11
N LYS A 43 4.14 3.20 11.33
CA LYS A 43 4.92 1.99 11.03
C LYS A 43 6.03 1.71 12.05
N GLY A 44 6.25 2.59 13.02
CA GLY A 44 7.34 2.46 13.98
C GLY A 44 8.72 2.44 13.30
N GLU A 45 8.88 3.21 12.23
CA GLU A 45 10.12 3.22 11.45
C GLU A 45 11.26 3.93 12.21
N PRO A 46 12.52 3.46 12.05
CA PRO A 46 13.67 4.17 12.61
C PRO A 46 13.86 5.54 11.95
N ASP A 47 14.48 6.49 12.66
CA ASP A 47 14.60 7.88 12.21
C ASP A 47 15.22 8.06 10.82
N TRP A 48 16.19 7.21 10.46
CA TRP A 48 16.85 7.27 9.16
C TRP A 48 15.87 7.01 8.01
N MET A 49 14.86 6.15 8.20
CA MET A 49 13.82 5.87 7.20
C MET A 49 12.92 7.08 7.00
N ARG A 50 12.50 7.72 8.09
CA ARG A 50 11.72 8.97 8.04
C ARG A 50 12.47 10.04 7.26
N GLN A 51 13.75 10.26 7.57
CA GLN A 51 14.58 11.24 6.85
C GLN A 51 14.77 10.87 5.37
N PHE A 52 14.95 9.59 5.06
CA PHE A 52 15.07 9.11 3.68
C PHE A 52 13.79 9.37 2.87
N ARG A 53 12.61 9.10 3.43
CA ARG A 53 11.32 9.37 2.79
C ARG A 53 11.12 10.86 2.54
N LEU A 54 11.41 11.70 3.53
CA LEU A 54 11.31 13.14 3.41
C LEU A 54 12.25 13.71 2.34
N LYS A 55 13.49 13.23 2.28
CA LYS A 55 14.43 13.59 1.21
C LYS A 55 13.94 13.16 -0.17
N SER A 56 13.30 11.99 -0.26
CA SER A 56 12.75 11.48 -1.51
C SER A 56 11.55 12.31 -1.99
N LEU A 57 10.69 12.77 -1.07
CA LEU A 57 9.59 13.69 -1.38
C LEU A 57 10.11 15.01 -1.93
N ASP A 58 11.09 15.63 -1.26
CA ASP A 58 11.72 16.88 -1.70
C ASP A 58 12.36 16.73 -3.10
N LEU A 59 13.02 15.60 -3.37
CA LEU A 59 13.57 15.31 -4.70
C LEU A 59 12.48 15.08 -5.75
N PHE A 60 11.35 14.47 -5.39
CA PHE A 60 10.22 14.27 -6.29
C PHE A 60 9.60 15.61 -6.69
N GLU A 61 9.34 16.49 -5.72
CA GLU A 61 8.78 17.83 -5.96
C GLU A 61 9.68 18.72 -6.83
N LYS A 62 11.01 18.53 -6.74
CA LYS A 62 11.99 19.26 -7.56
C LYS A 62 12.13 18.73 -8.98
N ARG A 63 11.70 17.50 -9.26
CA ARG A 63 11.85 16.88 -10.58
C ARG A 63 10.67 17.28 -11.47
N PRO A 64 10.93 17.74 -12.71
CA PRO A 64 9.85 17.94 -13.65
C PRO A 64 9.17 16.61 -13.95
N MET A 65 7.87 16.66 -14.24
CA MET A 65 7.15 15.48 -14.73
C MET A 65 7.80 14.98 -16.02
N PRO A 66 8.06 13.66 -16.14
CA PRO A 66 8.64 13.11 -17.35
C PRO A 66 7.71 13.33 -18.55
N THR A 67 8.29 13.61 -19.71
CA THR A 67 7.54 13.81 -20.97
C THR A 67 7.26 12.50 -21.72
N TRP A 68 7.77 11.38 -21.22
CA TRP A 68 7.49 10.06 -21.74
C TRP A 68 6.34 9.43 -20.95
N GLY A 69 5.46 8.70 -21.63
CA GLY A 69 4.31 8.03 -21.02
C GLY A 69 2.97 8.52 -21.55
N ALA A 70 1.90 8.03 -20.93
CA ALA A 70 0.53 8.46 -21.23
C ALA A 70 0.25 9.85 -20.65
N ASP A 71 -0.64 10.59 -21.30
CA ASP A 71 -1.14 11.85 -20.75
C ASP A 71 -1.98 11.58 -19.49
N LEU A 72 -1.64 12.28 -18.41
CA LEU A 72 -2.26 12.15 -17.10
C LEU A 72 -3.11 13.38 -16.73
N SER A 73 -3.38 14.30 -17.67
CA SER A 73 -4.16 15.52 -17.40
C SER A 73 -5.68 15.33 -17.31
N GLY A 74 -6.15 14.08 -17.15
CA GLY A 74 -7.57 13.72 -17.08
C GLY A 74 -8.31 14.24 -15.85
#